data_AF-A0A132AJK1-F1
#
_entry.id   AF-A0A132AJK1-F1
#
_cell.length_a   1.000
_cell.length_b   1.000
_cell.length_c   1.000
_cell.angle_alpha   90.00
_cell.angle_beta   90.00
_cell.angle_gamma   90.00
#
_symmetry.space_group_name_H-M   'P 1'
#
loop_
_entity.id
_entity.type
_entity.pdbx_description
1 polymer ?
#
loop_
_entity_poly.entity_id
_entity_poly.type
_entity_poly.pdbx_seq_one_letter_code
_entity_poly.pdbx_strand_id
1 'polypeptide(L)'
;MSVVEIQSPNSHEIQELDNSEDIKKLQQKLVENEDKLLKFKSFICTLRNERNSLREKVSEQAQTIEQLQKQIKKSSTNQLFQNYQTLQHEYDNCQDDIEKYKKTTKNLESNLLKCQEEKEQLEVLTKKQNNDIDNLKKELKKQKTKLENQKDSIHNLESKIIILESQVNDGQIKVQNYETNAEEIKQLAKELKSKEDQIQTLTKSINEQSARIEQYKNQIDSNQESLEKFERLKTDHSNLQSNFDEQKILIEKNEKKISMFNEIENELKSKIDQLKSNLESKELVCSEKIAALELDNVSLQNRLNQNEIDLQNNKKKFDEYRSKVSNVLKANQINNCDFNRTLESLNSKIDNLEDENSSFQSNVSSLEKNFLETILSNTNDLGPSKSSSTINGFGGLTVDNLTHLLEESETSISLLTEQNRMLKEEIRRLHRNIDRLDIANNLEYLKNILLKFLTIKRHDEKEQLIGVLTTILKLTSEESAVFREFIPDNLNKSANSWNLWQWS
;
A
#
# COMPACT_ATOMS: atom_id res chain seq x y z
N MET A 1 126.27 -142.59 91.69
CA MET A 1 127.24 -142.01 92.66
C MET A 1 126.87 -142.59 94.02
N SER A 2 127.82 -143.23 94.74
CA SER A 2 127.71 -143.83 96.09
C SER A 2 126.59 -144.88 96.30
N VAL A 3 126.81 -146.19 96.48
CA VAL A 3 127.72 -146.95 97.39
C VAL A 3 127.35 -146.83 98.88
N VAL A 4 126.97 -147.96 99.49
CA VAL A 4 127.42 -148.54 100.78
C VAL A 4 126.79 -149.95 100.93
N GLU A 5 127.34 -150.79 101.81
CA GLU A 5 127.42 -152.25 101.73
C GLU A 5 127.18 -152.90 103.12
N ILE A 6 127.22 -154.25 103.25
CA ILE A 6 127.45 -155.05 104.49
C ILE A 6 126.17 -155.26 105.39
N GLN A 7 125.84 -156.37 106.09
CA GLN A 7 126.49 -157.65 106.50
C GLN A 7 125.49 -158.84 106.68
N SER A 8 126.00 -160.09 106.79
CA SER A 8 125.36 -161.27 107.46
C SER A 8 125.89 -161.41 108.92
N PRO A 9 125.70 -162.48 109.76
CA PRO A 9 125.55 -163.95 109.54
C PRO A 9 124.20 -164.48 110.14
N ASN A 10 123.94 -165.71 110.65
CA ASN A 10 124.72 -166.91 110.95
C ASN A 10 123.87 -168.22 110.85
N SER A 11 124.27 -169.31 111.53
CA SER A 11 123.88 -170.72 111.23
C SER A 11 123.90 -171.64 112.48
N HIS A 12 123.51 -172.92 112.30
CA HIS A 12 123.46 -174.07 113.26
C HIS A 12 122.18 -174.12 114.15
N GLU A 13 121.66 -175.27 114.62
CA GLU A 13 122.18 -176.66 114.65
C GLU A 13 121.06 -177.74 114.51
N ILE A 14 121.41 -179.04 114.51
CA ILE A 14 120.56 -180.19 114.14
C ILE A 14 119.99 -180.92 115.37
N GLN A 15 118.73 -181.38 115.32
CA GLN A 15 118.30 -182.63 115.96
C GLN A 15 117.03 -183.23 115.32
N GLU A 16 117.01 -184.54 115.15
CA GLU A 16 115.89 -185.31 114.57
C GLU A 16 114.82 -185.60 115.63
N LEU A 17 113.53 -185.56 115.26
CA LEU A 17 112.64 -186.74 115.28
C LEU A 17 111.20 -186.44 114.79
N ASP A 18 110.62 -187.48 114.22
CA ASP A 18 109.22 -187.72 113.80
C ASP A 18 108.62 -186.98 112.58
N ASN A 19 107.92 -187.76 111.75
CA ASN A 19 107.55 -187.44 110.36
C ASN A 19 106.03 -187.37 110.13
N SER A 20 105.63 -186.76 109.00
CA SER A 20 104.36 -186.96 108.24
C SER A 20 103.25 -185.89 108.34
N GLU A 21 102.93 -185.34 109.51
CA GLU A 21 101.67 -184.56 109.67
C GLU A 21 101.73 -183.12 109.10
N ASP A 22 102.83 -182.38 109.31
CA ASP A 22 102.87 -180.92 109.03
C ASP A 22 103.06 -180.54 107.57
N ILE A 23 103.58 -181.44 106.72
CA ILE A 23 103.71 -181.22 105.27
C ILE A 23 102.32 -181.04 104.62
N LYS A 24 101.31 -181.79 105.08
CA LYS A 24 99.92 -181.64 104.58
C LYS A 24 99.32 -180.28 104.93
N LYS A 25 99.56 -179.77 106.14
CA LYS A 25 99.07 -178.43 106.56
C LYS A 25 99.67 -177.30 105.71
N LEU A 26 100.94 -177.43 105.32
CA LEU A 26 101.61 -176.46 104.45
C LEU A 26 101.07 -176.48 103.01
N GLN A 27 100.82 -177.66 102.44
CA GLN A 27 100.18 -177.77 101.12
C GLN A 27 98.77 -177.18 101.11
N GLN A 28 97.96 -177.41 102.15
CA GLN A 28 96.61 -176.85 102.26
C GLN A 28 96.61 -175.31 102.33
N LYS A 29 97.57 -174.71 103.06
CA LYS A 29 97.75 -173.25 103.10
C LYS A 29 98.20 -172.64 101.76
N LEU A 30 98.96 -173.38 100.96
CA LEU A 30 99.39 -172.92 99.64
C LEU A 30 98.17 -172.76 98.70
N VAL A 31 97.33 -173.79 98.63
CA VAL A 31 96.11 -173.80 97.80
C VAL A 31 95.14 -172.69 98.24
N GLU A 32 94.93 -172.50 99.55
CA GLU A 32 94.11 -171.36 100.04
C GLU A 32 94.65 -169.99 99.61
N ASN A 33 95.98 -169.81 99.57
CA ASN A 33 96.59 -168.55 99.19
C ASN A 33 96.53 -168.31 97.67
N GLU A 34 96.67 -169.35 96.84
CA GLU A 34 96.43 -169.25 95.41
C GLU A 34 94.97 -168.88 95.10
N ASP A 35 94.02 -169.47 95.82
CA ASP A 35 92.57 -169.20 95.65
C ASP A 35 92.20 -167.76 96.10
N LYS A 36 92.83 -167.27 97.18
CA LYS A 36 92.75 -165.85 97.61
C LYS A 36 93.38 -164.92 96.56
N LEU A 37 94.52 -165.28 95.97
CA LEU A 37 95.20 -164.49 94.94
C LEU A 37 94.38 -164.43 93.64
N LEU A 38 93.68 -165.52 93.27
CA LEU A 38 92.78 -165.55 92.12
C LEU A 38 91.59 -164.59 92.32
N LYS A 39 90.98 -164.62 93.51
CA LYS A 39 89.89 -163.70 93.91
C LYS A 39 90.35 -162.24 93.96
N PHE A 40 91.59 -161.99 94.40
CA PHE A 40 92.15 -160.63 94.38
C PHE A 40 92.40 -160.14 92.95
N LYS A 41 92.89 -160.99 92.05
CA LYS A 41 93.07 -160.66 90.63
C LYS A 41 91.74 -160.38 89.93
N SER A 42 90.68 -161.17 90.18
CA SER A 42 89.36 -160.90 89.60
C SER A 42 88.78 -159.57 90.11
N PHE A 43 88.92 -159.27 91.41
CA PHE A 43 88.50 -158.00 92.01
C PHE A 43 89.26 -156.77 91.46
N ILE A 44 90.57 -156.90 91.22
CA ILE A 44 91.38 -155.87 90.54
C ILE A 44 90.86 -155.64 89.10
N CYS A 45 90.49 -156.70 88.37
CA CYS A 45 89.90 -156.57 87.04
C CYS A 45 88.53 -155.86 87.06
N THR A 46 87.64 -156.18 88.00
CA THR A 46 86.34 -155.50 88.11
C THR A 46 86.52 -154.02 88.43
N LEU A 47 87.37 -153.66 89.39
CA LEU A 47 87.68 -152.26 89.71
C LEU A 47 88.30 -151.51 88.52
N ARG A 48 89.15 -152.16 87.73
CA ARG A 48 89.75 -151.56 86.53
C ARG A 48 88.71 -151.23 85.47
N ASN A 49 87.75 -152.14 85.25
CA ASN A 49 86.67 -151.95 84.30
C ASN A 49 85.70 -150.85 84.76
N GLU A 50 85.33 -150.85 86.05
CA GLU A 50 84.46 -149.85 86.65
C GLU A 50 85.08 -148.44 86.60
N ARG A 51 86.37 -148.31 86.96
CA ARG A 51 87.16 -147.07 86.81
C ARG A 51 87.20 -146.59 85.36
N ASN A 52 87.34 -147.50 84.39
CA ASN A 52 87.35 -147.12 82.97
C ASN A 52 85.97 -146.61 82.52
N SER A 53 84.88 -147.28 82.90
CA SER A 53 83.50 -146.84 82.60
C SER A 53 83.16 -145.48 83.24
N LEU A 54 83.60 -145.25 84.48
CA LEU A 54 83.45 -143.94 85.12
C LEU A 54 84.25 -142.84 84.41
N ARG A 55 85.47 -143.14 83.95
CA ARG A 55 86.29 -142.19 83.18
C ARG A 55 85.64 -141.81 81.85
N GLU A 56 85.02 -142.78 81.18
CA GLU A 56 84.28 -142.58 79.94
C GLU A 56 83.06 -141.67 80.16
N LYS A 57 82.22 -141.97 81.17
CA LYS A 57 81.09 -141.11 81.57
C LYS A 57 81.51 -139.68 81.92
N VAL A 58 82.63 -139.50 82.63
CA VAL A 58 83.17 -138.16 82.94
C VAL A 58 83.59 -137.41 81.67
N SER A 59 84.13 -138.13 80.66
CA SER A 59 84.48 -137.53 79.37
C SER A 59 83.24 -137.10 78.57
N GLU A 60 82.18 -137.91 78.53
CA GLU A 60 80.90 -137.57 77.89
C GLU A 60 80.22 -136.37 78.57
N GLN A 61 80.25 -136.33 79.91
CA GLN A 61 79.73 -135.20 80.69
C GLN A 61 80.53 -133.92 80.46
N ALA A 62 81.86 -133.99 80.34
CA ALA A 62 82.68 -132.84 80.01
C ALA A 62 82.36 -132.26 78.61
N GLN A 63 82.18 -133.13 77.61
CA GLN A 63 81.82 -132.70 76.24
C GLN A 63 80.43 -132.07 76.17
N THR A 64 79.44 -132.63 76.87
CA THR A 64 78.09 -132.04 76.92
C THR A 64 78.06 -130.69 77.65
N ILE A 65 78.83 -130.52 78.72
CA ILE A 65 79.01 -129.22 79.39
C ILE A 65 79.62 -128.17 78.44
N GLU A 66 80.65 -128.54 77.65
CA GLU A 66 81.28 -127.60 76.71
C GLU A 66 80.32 -127.16 75.59
N GLN A 67 79.47 -128.07 75.09
CA GLN A 67 78.45 -127.75 74.09
C GLN A 67 77.39 -126.79 74.63
N LEU A 68 76.88 -127.03 75.85
CA LEU A 68 75.91 -126.15 76.51
C LEU A 68 76.49 -124.75 76.77
N GLN A 69 77.74 -124.64 77.23
CA GLN A 69 78.41 -123.35 77.41
C GLN A 69 78.55 -122.57 76.09
N LYS A 70 78.81 -123.24 74.96
CA LYS A 70 78.88 -122.60 73.63
C LYS A 70 77.51 -122.13 73.15
N GLN A 71 76.43 -122.86 73.42
CA GLN A 71 75.06 -122.44 73.09
C GLN A 71 74.64 -121.21 73.88
N ILE A 72 74.83 -121.21 75.21
CA ILE A 72 74.48 -120.08 76.09
C ILE A 72 75.17 -118.79 75.66
N LYS A 73 76.48 -118.85 75.33
CA LYS A 73 77.25 -117.68 74.87
C LYS A 73 76.87 -117.16 73.48
N LYS A 74 76.33 -118.00 72.59
CA LYS A 74 76.02 -117.60 71.20
C LYS A 74 74.58 -117.15 70.99
N SER A 75 73.60 -117.78 71.64
CA SER A 75 72.18 -117.58 71.33
C SER A 75 71.57 -116.42 72.12
N SER A 76 71.54 -116.47 73.46
CA SER A 76 70.65 -115.62 74.25
C SER A 76 71.09 -114.15 74.31
N THR A 77 72.33 -113.87 74.75
CA THR A 77 72.78 -112.50 75.03
C THR A 77 73.00 -111.66 73.78
N ASN A 78 73.54 -112.23 72.70
CA ASN A 78 73.81 -111.49 71.46
C ASN A 78 72.52 -111.12 70.72
N GLN A 79 71.52 -112.02 70.67
CA GLN A 79 70.22 -111.73 70.07
C GLN A 79 69.46 -110.68 70.89
N LEU A 80 69.50 -110.76 72.22
CA LEU A 80 68.89 -109.75 73.09
C LEU A 80 69.54 -108.36 72.91
N PHE A 81 70.87 -108.30 72.78
CA PHE A 81 71.59 -107.05 72.54
C PHE A 81 71.26 -106.44 71.16
N GLN A 82 71.19 -107.25 70.11
CA GLN A 82 70.77 -106.80 68.78
C GLN A 82 69.33 -106.28 68.79
N ASN A 83 68.40 -107.01 69.43
CA ASN A 83 67.01 -106.56 69.57
C ASN A 83 66.91 -105.24 70.35
N TYR A 84 67.71 -105.06 71.41
CA TYR A 84 67.77 -103.80 72.14
C TYR A 84 68.31 -102.65 71.29
N GLN A 85 69.36 -102.87 70.47
CA GLN A 85 69.87 -101.86 69.54
C GLN A 85 68.84 -101.47 68.47
N THR A 86 68.14 -102.45 67.88
CA THR A 86 67.06 -102.19 66.92
C THR A 86 65.94 -101.38 67.57
N LEU A 87 65.47 -101.80 68.75
CA LEU A 87 64.40 -101.12 69.47
C LEU A 87 64.79 -99.71 69.93
N GLN A 88 66.06 -99.49 70.31
CA GLN A 88 66.59 -98.16 70.62
C GLN A 88 66.60 -97.27 69.36
N HIS A 89 67.06 -97.79 68.21
CA HIS A 89 67.04 -97.03 66.97
C HIS A 89 65.61 -96.72 66.48
N GLU A 90 64.68 -97.68 66.62
CA GLU A 90 63.26 -97.46 66.36
C GLU A 90 62.67 -96.40 67.31
N TYR A 91 63.03 -96.41 68.60
CA TYR A 91 62.64 -95.40 69.58
C TYR A 91 63.17 -94.01 69.21
N ASP A 92 64.46 -93.89 68.87
CA ASP A 92 65.09 -92.63 68.48
C ASP A 92 64.44 -92.09 67.19
N ASN A 93 64.19 -92.94 66.19
CA ASN A 93 63.47 -92.56 64.97
C ASN A 93 62.02 -92.10 65.26
N CYS A 94 61.30 -92.80 66.15
CA CYS A 94 59.96 -92.39 66.58
C CYS A 94 59.99 -91.04 67.31
N GLN A 95 61.02 -90.79 68.12
CA GLN A 95 61.19 -89.54 68.86
C GLN A 95 61.49 -88.36 67.92
N ASP A 96 62.35 -88.56 66.92
CA ASP A 96 62.63 -87.59 65.85
C ASP A 96 61.35 -87.24 65.07
N ASP A 97 60.53 -88.25 64.73
CA ASP A 97 59.25 -88.02 64.05
C ASP A 97 58.24 -87.31 64.96
N ILE A 98 58.16 -87.66 66.25
CA ILE A 98 57.37 -86.91 67.24
C ILE A 98 57.82 -85.44 67.31
N GLU A 99 59.11 -85.15 67.24
CA GLU A 99 59.61 -83.76 67.25
C GLU A 99 59.29 -83.02 65.94
N LYS A 100 59.42 -83.68 64.78
CA LYS A 100 58.96 -83.16 63.48
C LYS A 100 57.46 -82.82 63.53
N TYR A 101 56.61 -83.74 64.01
CA TYR A 101 55.17 -83.51 64.15
C TYR A 101 54.85 -82.39 65.15
N LYS A 102 55.54 -82.29 66.29
CA LYS A 102 55.39 -81.15 67.21
C LYS A 102 55.73 -79.82 66.53
N LYS A 103 56.76 -79.78 65.68
CA LYS A 103 57.15 -78.57 64.94
C LYS A 103 56.15 -78.21 63.84
N THR A 104 55.61 -79.19 63.11
CA THR A 104 54.57 -78.93 62.10
C THR A 104 53.26 -78.50 62.75
N THR A 105 52.83 -79.13 63.86
CA THR A 105 51.66 -78.70 64.64
C THR A 105 51.79 -77.25 65.11
N LYS A 106 52.91 -76.86 65.72
CA LYS A 106 53.14 -75.44 66.13
C LYS A 106 53.09 -74.45 64.96
N ASN A 107 53.63 -74.83 63.80
CA ASN A 107 53.56 -73.99 62.60
C ASN A 107 52.11 -73.88 62.07
N LEU A 108 51.34 -74.97 62.10
CA LEU A 108 49.93 -74.99 61.71
C LEU A 108 49.07 -74.18 62.68
N GLU A 109 49.31 -74.26 63.99
CA GLU A 109 48.67 -73.42 65.01
C GLU A 109 48.95 -71.93 64.77
N SER A 110 50.21 -71.55 64.51
CA SER A 110 50.57 -70.16 64.19
C SER A 110 49.92 -69.66 62.90
N ASN A 111 49.82 -70.49 61.87
CA ASN A 111 49.13 -70.14 60.63
C ASN A 111 47.61 -70.05 60.82
N LEU A 112 47.01 -70.94 61.61
CA LEU A 112 45.58 -70.90 61.94
C LEU A 112 45.22 -69.61 62.68
N LEU A 113 46.06 -69.19 63.63
CA LEU A 113 45.87 -67.93 64.36
C LEU A 113 45.91 -66.72 63.41
N LYS A 114 46.88 -66.65 62.49
CA LYS A 114 46.96 -65.59 61.47
C LYS A 114 45.74 -65.57 60.57
N CYS A 115 45.30 -66.73 60.06
CA CYS A 115 44.09 -66.83 59.24
C CYS A 115 42.83 -66.39 60.02
N GLN A 116 42.79 -66.61 61.34
CA GLN A 116 41.69 -66.12 62.18
C GLN A 116 41.75 -64.60 62.35
N GLU A 117 42.92 -64.02 62.61
CA GLU A 117 43.12 -62.56 62.69
C GLU A 117 42.74 -61.87 61.36
N GLU A 118 43.17 -62.42 60.22
CA GLU A 118 42.80 -61.94 58.89
C GLU A 118 41.28 -62.01 58.65
N LYS A 119 40.64 -63.11 59.06
CA LYS A 119 39.18 -63.26 58.98
C LYS A 119 38.46 -62.20 59.81
N GLU A 120 38.89 -61.97 61.05
CA GLU A 120 38.28 -60.97 61.94
C GLU A 120 38.43 -59.54 61.38
N GLN A 121 39.58 -59.21 60.79
CA GLN A 121 39.79 -57.94 60.08
C GLN A 121 38.85 -57.79 58.86
N LEU A 122 38.70 -58.84 58.05
CA LEU A 122 37.79 -58.84 56.90
C LEU A 122 36.32 -58.73 57.33
N GLU A 123 35.91 -59.35 58.43
CA GLU A 123 34.56 -59.18 58.99
C GLU A 123 34.29 -57.73 59.42
N VAL A 124 35.26 -57.06 60.06
CA VAL A 124 35.15 -55.64 60.44
C VAL A 124 35.06 -54.73 59.21
N LEU A 125 35.88 -54.97 58.19
CA LEU A 125 35.83 -54.23 56.92
C LEU A 125 34.48 -54.42 56.21
N THR A 126 33.96 -55.66 56.17
CA THR A 126 32.65 -55.97 55.58
C THR A 126 31.51 -55.24 56.32
N LYS A 127 31.55 -55.21 57.66
CA LYS A 127 30.58 -54.46 58.48
C LYS A 127 30.62 -52.96 58.18
N LYS A 128 31.82 -52.37 58.02
CA LYS A 128 31.99 -50.96 57.64
C LYS A 128 31.42 -50.68 56.24
N GLN A 129 31.78 -51.50 55.25
CA GLN A 129 31.30 -51.35 53.87
C GLN A 129 29.76 -51.46 53.78
N ASN A 130 29.13 -52.36 54.54
CA ASN A 130 27.68 -52.47 54.59
C ASN A 130 27.00 -51.20 55.14
N ASN A 131 27.57 -50.58 56.19
CA ASN A 131 27.08 -49.30 56.72
C ASN A 131 27.21 -48.17 55.69
N ASP A 132 28.33 -48.11 54.96
CA ASP A 132 28.55 -47.12 53.90
C ASP A 132 27.57 -47.32 52.73
N ILE A 133 27.33 -48.56 52.33
CA ILE A 133 26.31 -48.94 51.33
C ILE A 133 24.91 -48.48 51.76
N ASP A 134 24.52 -48.70 53.02
CA ASP A 134 23.20 -48.28 53.51
C ASP A 134 23.05 -46.77 53.65
N ASN A 135 24.14 -46.04 53.93
CA ASN A 135 24.16 -44.58 53.89
C ASN A 135 24.03 -44.05 52.45
N LEU A 136 24.75 -44.66 51.48
CA LEU A 136 24.61 -44.34 50.06
C LEU A 136 23.19 -44.63 49.53
N LYS A 137 22.57 -45.76 49.93
CA LYS A 137 21.16 -46.05 49.60
C LYS A 137 20.20 -45.00 50.14
N LYS A 138 20.40 -44.52 51.38
CA LYS A 138 19.58 -43.45 51.97
C LYS A 138 19.72 -42.15 51.19
N GLU A 139 20.94 -41.77 50.80
CA GLU A 139 21.15 -40.55 50.02
C GLU A 139 20.59 -40.67 48.60
N LEU A 140 20.78 -41.81 47.93
CA LEU A 140 20.16 -42.10 46.63
C LEU A 140 18.63 -41.99 46.70
N LYS A 141 18.00 -42.49 47.78
CA LYS A 141 16.56 -42.32 48.00
C LYS A 141 16.16 -40.85 48.14
N LYS A 142 16.92 -40.02 48.88
CA LYS A 142 16.66 -38.57 48.97
C LYS A 142 16.79 -37.87 47.62
N GLN A 143 17.85 -38.17 46.87
CA GLN A 143 18.07 -37.57 45.55
C GLN A 143 16.96 -37.98 44.56
N LYS A 144 16.50 -39.24 44.61
CA LYS A 144 15.34 -39.71 43.84
C LYS A 144 14.06 -38.92 44.18
N THR A 145 13.78 -38.67 45.46
CA THR A 145 12.62 -37.83 45.84
C THR A 145 12.76 -36.36 45.42
N LYS A 146 13.98 -35.79 45.42
CA LYS A 146 14.21 -34.44 44.89
C LYS A 146 13.96 -34.38 43.39
N LEU A 147 14.41 -35.40 42.64
CA LEU A 147 14.24 -35.48 41.19
C LEU A 147 12.77 -35.61 40.81
N GLU A 148 11.97 -36.40 41.53
CA GLU A 148 10.52 -36.48 41.28
C GLU A 148 9.83 -35.13 41.56
N ASN A 149 10.13 -34.47 42.70
CA ASN A 149 9.58 -33.14 42.99
C ASN A 149 9.98 -32.08 41.94
N GLN A 150 11.20 -32.16 41.39
CA GLN A 150 11.66 -31.30 40.29
C GLN A 150 10.92 -31.60 38.99
N LYS A 151 10.67 -32.88 38.68
CA LYS A 151 9.90 -33.30 37.52
C LYS A 151 8.43 -32.86 37.60
N ASP A 152 7.80 -32.96 38.77
CA ASP A 152 6.46 -32.40 39.02
C ASP A 152 6.46 -30.87 38.86
N SER A 153 7.51 -30.19 39.32
CA SER A 153 7.68 -28.75 39.14
C SER A 153 7.83 -28.36 37.67
N ILE A 154 8.59 -29.13 36.89
CA ILE A 154 8.73 -28.97 35.44
C ILE A 154 7.38 -29.16 34.75
N HIS A 155 6.65 -30.23 35.07
CA HIS A 155 5.33 -30.50 34.47
C HIS A 155 4.30 -29.39 34.76
N ASN A 156 4.35 -28.82 35.96
CA ASN A 156 3.54 -27.64 36.31
C ASN A 156 3.96 -26.37 35.54
N LEU A 157 5.24 -26.22 35.19
CA LEU A 157 5.72 -25.11 34.36
C LEU A 157 5.36 -25.32 32.88
N GLU A 158 5.51 -26.52 32.33
CA GLU A 158 5.06 -26.91 31.00
C GLU A 158 3.55 -26.62 30.83
N SER A 159 2.74 -27.02 31.81
CA SER A 159 1.30 -26.75 31.82
C SER A 159 0.98 -25.24 31.79
N LYS A 160 1.77 -24.41 32.49
CA LYS A 160 1.64 -22.95 32.46
C LYS A 160 2.10 -22.35 31.12
N ILE A 161 3.14 -22.90 30.51
CA ILE A 161 3.62 -22.50 29.19
C ILE A 161 2.52 -22.73 28.15
N ILE A 162 1.90 -23.92 28.13
CA ILE A 162 0.79 -24.24 27.21
C ILE A 162 -0.40 -23.25 27.38
N ILE A 163 -0.74 -22.89 28.62
CA ILE A 163 -1.80 -21.89 28.88
C ILE A 163 -1.41 -20.51 28.36
N LEU A 164 -0.16 -20.08 28.57
CA LEU A 164 0.35 -18.80 28.08
C LEU A 164 0.45 -18.77 26.54
N GLU A 165 0.86 -19.85 25.90
CA GLU A 165 0.88 -20.00 24.44
C GLU A 165 -0.53 -19.88 23.85
N SER A 166 -1.52 -20.52 24.49
CA SER A 166 -2.94 -20.36 24.11
C SER A 166 -3.41 -18.90 24.24
N GLN A 167 -3.07 -18.22 25.34
CA GLN A 167 -3.42 -16.81 25.55
C GLN A 167 -2.72 -15.85 24.55
N VAL A 168 -1.48 -16.15 24.18
CA VAL A 168 -0.73 -15.40 23.15
C VAL A 168 -1.37 -15.61 21.79
N ASN A 169 -1.77 -16.84 21.45
CA ASN A 169 -2.47 -17.15 20.19
C ASN A 169 -3.84 -16.45 20.11
N ASP A 170 -4.64 -16.46 21.20
CA ASP A 170 -5.89 -15.71 21.29
C ASP A 170 -5.67 -14.19 21.13
N GLY A 171 -4.56 -13.68 21.68
CA GLY A 171 -4.12 -12.30 21.50
C GLY A 171 -3.76 -11.98 20.05
N GLN A 172 -3.04 -12.88 19.39
CA GLN A 172 -2.61 -12.75 18.00
C GLN A 172 -3.79 -12.78 17.02
N ILE A 173 -4.79 -13.64 17.25
CA ILE A 173 -6.05 -13.64 16.49
C ILE A 173 -6.79 -12.30 16.65
N LYS A 174 -6.82 -11.73 17.86
CA LYS A 174 -7.42 -10.40 18.08
C LYS A 174 -6.67 -9.29 17.36
N VAL A 175 -5.33 -9.30 17.39
CA VAL A 175 -4.51 -8.35 16.64
C VAL A 175 -4.79 -8.44 15.14
N GLN A 176 -4.81 -9.65 14.58
CA GLN A 176 -5.12 -9.86 13.17
C GLN A 176 -6.51 -9.34 12.78
N ASN A 177 -7.53 -9.54 13.62
CA ASN A 177 -8.87 -8.98 13.41
C ASN A 177 -8.88 -7.43 13.51
N TYR A 178 -8.04 -6.82 14.35
CA TYR A 178 -7.91 -5.36 14.39
C TYR A 178 -7.16 -4.82 13.17
N GLU A 179 -6.20 -5.57 12.62
CA GLU A 179 -5.51 -5.22 11.37
C GLU A 179 -6.46 -5.25 10.17
N THR A 180 -7.27 -6.30 10.00
CA THR A 180 -8.29 -6.36 8.94
C THR A 180 -9.30 -5.22 9.06
N ASN A 181 -9.81 -4.96 10.27
CA ASN A 181 -10.74 -3.84 10.50
C ASN A 181 -10.08 -2.48 10.21
N ALA A 182 -8.78 -2.32 10.47
CA ALA A 182 -8.05 -1.10 10.14
C ALA A 182 -7.83 -0.93 8.62
N GLU A 183 -7.74 -2.03 7.87
CA GLU A 183 -7.71 -2.01 6.40
C GLU A 183 -9.07 -1.67 5.79
N GLU A 184 -10.16 -2.23 6.32
CA GLU A 184 -11.53 -1.86 5.96
C GLU A 184 -11.79 -0.36 6.22
N ILE A 185 -11.40 0.16 7.39
CA ILE A 185 -11.50 1.59 7.72
C ILE A 185 -10.68 2.45 6.74
N LYS A 186 -9.46 2.03 6.36
CA LYS A 186 -8.66 2.74 5.35
C LYS A 186 -9.33 2.72 3.97
N GLN A 187 -10.03 1.65 3.60
CA GLN A 187 -10.78 1.59 2.35
C GLN A 187 -12.01 2.51 2.39
N LEU A 188 -12.82 2.41 3.45
CA LEU A 188 -13.97 3.30 3.67
C LEU A 188 -13.56 4.78 3.68
N ALA A 189 -12.40 5.13 4.25
CA ALA A 189 -11.88 6.49 4.23
C ALA A 189 -11.50 6.97 2.81
N LYS A 190 -10.98 6.08 1.94
CA LYS A 190 -10.73 6.40 0.52
C LYS A 190 -12.03 6.59 -0.26
N GLU A 191 -13.03 5.73 0.00
CA GLU A 191 -14.35 5.82 -0.63
C GLU A 191 -15.08 7.10 -0.20
N LEU A 192 -15.04 7.44 1.09
CA LEU A 192 -15.60 8.69 1.63
C LEU A 192 -14.91 9.91 1.01
N LYS A 193 -13.58 9.92 0.89
CA LYS A 193 -12.86 11.01 0.21
C LYS A 193 -13.26 11.14 -1.26
N SER A 194 -13.37 10.04 -2.00
CA SER A 194 -13.86 10.05 -3.39
C SER A 194 -15.30 10.58 -3.50
N LYS A 195 -16.14 10.30 -2.51
CA LYS A 195 -17.50 10.86 -2.41
C LYS A 195 -17.51 12.34 -2.05
N GLU A 196 -16.59 12.79 -1.20
CA GLU A 196 -16.41 14.20 -0.86
C GLU A 196 -15.91 15.02 -2.06
N ASP A 197 -14.94 14.50 -2.82
CA ASP A 197 -14.48 15.09 -4.08
C ASP A 197 -15.64 15.15 -5.12
N GLN A 198 -16.46 14.10 -5.22
CA GLN A 198 -17.69 14.10 -6.05
C GLN A 198 -18.69 15.17 -5.59
N ILE A 199 -18.92 15.33 -4.29
CA ILE A 199 -19.80 16.37 -3.74
C ILE A 199 -19.24 17.76 -4.08
N GLN A 200 -17.94 18.02 -3.90
CA GLN A 200 -17.33 19.31 -4.24
C GLN A 200 -17.50 19.67 -5.73
N THR A 201 -17.31 18.71 -6.65
CA THR A 201 -17.52 18.96 -8.08
C THR A 201 -19.00 19.22 -8.42
N LEU A 202 -19.93 18.51 -7.79
CA LEU A 202 -21.37 18.77 -7.93
C LEU A 202 -21.76 20.13 -7.34
N THR A 203 -21.25 20.51 -6.17
CA THR A 203 -21.46 21.85 -5.57
C THR A 203 -20.94 22.95 -6.49
N LYS A 204 -19.77 22.77 -7.10
CA LYS A 204 -19.24 23.74 -8.08
C LYS A 204 -20.17 23.87 -9.29
N SER A 205 -20.62 22.75 -9.86
CA SER A 205 -21.57 22.72 -10.98
C SER A 205 -22.91 23.40 -10.62
N ILE A 206 -23.45 23.13 -9.42
CA ILE A 206 -24.66 23.79 -8.90
C ILE A 206 -24.45 25.31 -8.83
N ASN A 207 -23.33 25.78 -8.27
CA ASN A 207 -23.04 27.21 -8.18
C ASN A 207 -22.91 27.88 -9.56
N GLU A 208 -22.30 27.20 -10.54
CA GLU A 208 -22.22 27.66 -11.93
C GLU A 208 -23.61 27.75 -12.59
N GLN A 209 -24.51 26.80 -12.32
CA GLN A 209 -25.89 26.84 -12.80
C GLN A 209 -26.71 27.93 -12.09
N SER A 210 -26.55 28.11 -10.77
CA SER A 210 -27.19 29.21 -10.03
C SER A 210 -26.76 30.59 -10.56
N ALA A 211 -25.48 30.77 -10.89
CA ALA A 211 -24.98 32.00 -11.52
C ALA A 211 -25.61 32.24 -12.91
N ARG A 212 -25.79 31.18 -13.72
CA ARG A 212 -26.54 31.25 -14.99
C ARG A 212 -28.01 31.61 -14.80
N ILE A 213 -28.67 31.02 -13.81
CA ILE A 213 -30.08 31.33 -13.49
C ILE A 213 -30.22 32.81 -13.13
N GLU A 214 -29.32 33.37 -12.32
CA GLU A 214 -29.36 34.80 -11.98
C GLU A 214 -29.08 35.70 -13.20
N GLN A 215 -28.18 35.28 -14.11
CA GLN A 215 -27.99 35.97 -15.39
C GLN A 215 -29.25 35.95 -16.27
N TYR A 216 -29.93 34.81 -16.41
CA TYR A 216 -31.18 34.71 -17.17
C TYR A 216 -32.31 35.50 -16.53
N LYS A 217 -32.39 35.54 -15.20
CA LYS A 217 -33.34 36.37 -14.46
C LYS A 217 -33.14 37.86 -14.74
N ASN A 218 -31.90 38.35 -14.64
CA ASN A 218 -31.57 39.74 -15.01
C ASN A 218 -31.90 40.06 -16.48
N GLN A 219 -31.73 39.10 -17.39
CA GLN A 219 -32.16 39.26 -18.80
C GLN A 219 -33.68 39.31 -18.95
N ILE A 220 -34.43 38.49 -18.20
CA ILE A 220 -35.90 38.53 -18.16
C ILE A 220 -36.37 39.89 -17.63
N ASP A 221 -35.80 40.40 -16.55
CA ASP A 221 -36.16 41.70 -15.97
C ASP A 221 -35.91 42.84 -16.99
N SER A 222 -34.76 42.86 -17.66
CA SER A 222 -34.44 43.82 -18.72
C SER A 222 -35.36 43.70 -19.95
N ASN A 223 -35.80 42.48 -20.30
CA ASN A 223 -36.77 42.26 -21.37
C ASN A 223 -38.17 42.71 -20.96
N GLN A 224 -38.53 42.56 -19.68
CA GLN A 224 -39.82 42.98 -19.14
C GLN A 224 -39.94 44.51 -19.07
N GLU A 225 -38.88 45.23 -18.66
CA GLU A 225 -38.83 46.69 -18.82
C GLU A 225 -39.02 47.13 -20.29
N SER A 226 -38.42 46.38 -21.22
CA SER A 226 -38.51 46.68 -22.66
C SER A 226 -39.92 46.42 -23.20
N LEU A 227 -40.60 45.39 -22.68
CA LEU A 227 -42.01 45.10 -22.97
C LEU A 227 -42.93 46.18 -22.41
N GLU A 228 -42.70 46.66 -21.19
CA GLU A 228 -43.46 47.78 -20.61
C GLU A 228 -43.29 49.07 -21.43
N LYS A 229 -42.07 49.37 -21.90
CA LYS A 229 -41.81 50.50 -22.80
C LYS A 229 -42.56 50.32 -24.13
N PHE A 230 -42.61 49.10 -24.68
CA PHE A 230 -43.35 48.80 -25.90
C PHE A 230 -44.87 48.95 -25.74
N GLU A 231 -45.46 48.43 -24.65
CA GLU A 231 -46.90 48.59 -24.39
C GLU A 231 -47.29 50.06 -24.16
N ARG A 232 -46.44 50.87 -23.50
CA ARG A 232 -46.64 52.33 -23.44
C ARG A 232 -46.64 52.96 -24.84
N LEU A 233 -45.64 52.64 -25.66
CA LEU A 233 -45.54 53.14 -27.04
C LEU A 233 -46.77 52.77 -27.89
N LYS A 234 -47.31 51.57 -27.67
CA LYS A 234 -48.51 51.05 -28.33
C LYS A 234 -49.78 51.76 -27.85
N THR A 235 -49.90 52.11 -26.56
CA THR A 235 -50.98 52.98 -26.09
C THR A 235 -50.87 54.39 -26.65
N ASP A 236 -49.66 54.97 -26.71
CA ASP A 236 -49.43 56.28 -27.30
C ASP A 236 -49.75 56.28 -28.80
N HIS A 237 -49.39 55.22 -29.52
CA HIS A 237 -49.76 55.03 -30.93
C HIS A 237 -51.27 54.92 -31.12
N SER A 238 -51.99 54.18 -30.25
CA SER A 238 -53.45 54.10 -30.29
C SER A 238 -54.11 55.47 -30.02
N ASN A 239 -53.55 56.27 -29.12
CA ASN A 239 -54.00 57.63 -28.85
C ASN A 239 -53.74 58.56 -30.05
N LEU A 240 -52.55 58.48 -30.65
CA LEU A 240 -52.22 59.21 -31.88
C LEU A 240 -53.13 58.83 -33.05
N GLN A 241 -53.46 57.54 -33.18
CA GLN A 241 -54.38 57.05 -34.20
C GLN A 241 -55.80 57.60 -33.99
N SER A 242 -56.32 57.58 -32.75
CA SER A 242 -57.61 58.21 -32.43
C SER A 242 -57.61 59.71 -32.76
N ASN A 243 -56.55 60.44 -32.39
CA ASN A 243 -56.39 61.85 -32.73
C ASN A 243 -56.32 62.07 -34.25
N PHE A 244 -55.66 61.18 -34.99
CA PHE A 244 -55.57 61.25 -36.45
C PHE A 244 -56.94 61.03 -37.11
N ASP A 245 -57.72 60.06 -36.62
CA ASP A 245 -59.07 59.79 -37.10
C ASP A 245 -60.04 60.94 -36.75
N GLU A 246 -59.90 61.57 -35.58
CA GLU A 246 -60.62 62.81 -35.25
C GLU A 246 -60.26 63.99 -36.18
N GLN A 247 -58.97 64.20 -36.45
CA GLN A 247 -58.50 65.23 -37.39
C GLN A 247 -59.00 64.95 -38.81
N LYS A 248 -59.03 63.69 -39.24
CA LYS A 248 -59.59 63.28 -40.53
C LYS A 248 -61.09 63.62 -40.63
N ILE A 249 -61.88 63.30 -39.60
CA ILE A 249 -63.31 63.69 -39.53
C ILE A 249 -63.48 65.22 -39.57
N LEU A 250 -62.56 65.98 -38.96
CA LEU A 250 -62.58 67.44 -39.00
C LEU A 250 -62.24 67.99 -40.40
N ILE A 251 -61.28 67.38 -41.10
CA ILE A 251 -60.95 67.68 -42.50
C ILE A 251 -62.15 67.42 -43.39
N GLU A 252 -62.79 66.24 -43.33
CA GLU A 252 -64.00 65.91 -44.10
C GLU A 252 -65.16 66.91 -43.85
N LYS A 253 -65.32 67.39 -42.61
CA LYS A 253 -66.29 68.45 -42.28
C LYS A 253 -65.93 69.80 -42.93
N ASN A 254 -64.65 70.14 -42.99
CA ASN A 254 -64.18 71.38 -43.60
C ASN A 254 -64.23 71.31 -45.13
N GLU A 255 -63.94 70.17 -45.75
CA GLU A 255 -64.14 69.92 -47.18
C GLU A 255 -65.62 70.12 -47.58
N LYS A 256 -66.56 69.58 -46.79
CA LYS A 256 -68.00 69.83 -47.00
C LYS A 256 -68.37 71.31 -46.91
N LYS A 257 -67.81 72.06 -45.95
CA LYS A 257 -68.01 73.52 -45.87
C LYS A 257 -67.43 74.24 -47.07
N ILE A 258 -66.24 73.86 -47.55
CA ILE A 258 -65.63 74.42 -48.75
C ILE A 258 -66.52 74.15 -49.97
N SER A 259 -67.11 72.96 -50.11
CA SER A 259 -68.10 72.67 -51.16
C SER A 259 -69.30 73.61 -51.09
N MET A 260 -69.89 73.80 -49.91
CA MET A 260 -71.01 74.74 -49.73
C MET A 260 -70.63 76.20 -50.04
N PHE A 261 -69.42 76.64 -49.66
CA PHE A 261 -68.93 77.97 -50.01
C PHE A 261 -68.71 78.12 -51.53
N ASN A 262 -68.19 77.09 -52.21
CA ASN A 262 -68.04 77.09 -53.66
C ASN A 262 -69.39 77.11 -54.39
N GLU A 263 -70.41 76.41 -53.87
CA GLU A 263 -71.79 76.48 -54.37
C GLU A 263 -72.35 77.91 -54.26
N ILE A 264 -72.24 78.53 -53.08
CA ILE A 264 -72.66 79.93 -52.85
C ILE A 264 -71.86 80.90 -53.74
N GLU A 265 -70.56 80.68 -53.93
CA GLU A 265 -69.74 81.50 -54.82
C GLU A 265 -70.21 81.41 -56.28
N ASN A 266 -70.59 80.21 -56.73
CA ASN A 266 -71.15 79.98 -58.07
C ASN A 266 -72.56 80.60 -58.22
N GLU A 267 -73.41 80.55 -57.19
CA GLU A 267 -74.70 81.25 -57.18
C GLU A 267 -74.51 82.78 -57.25
N LEU A 268 -73.56 83.33 -56.48
CA LEU A 268 -73.23 84.76 -56.50
C LEU A 268 -72.66 85.18 -57.86
N LYS A 269 -71.78 84.38 -58.47
CA LYS A 269 -71.28 84.59 -59.85
C LYS A 269 -72.44 84.62 -60.86
N SER A 270 -73.30 83.60 -60.83
CA SER A 270 -74.51 83.54 -61.66
C SER A 270 -75.42 84.77 -61.46
N LYS A 271 -75.58 85.24 -60.22
CA LYS A 271 -76.37 86.43 -59.92
C LYS A 271 -75.72 87.72 -60.43
N ILE A 272 -74.39 87.84 -60.34
CA ILE A 272 -73.62 88.93 -60.91
C ILE A 272 -73.80 88.97 -62.44
N ASP A 273 -73.72 87.82 -63.12
CA ASP A 273 -73.87 87.77 -64.58
C ASP A 273 -75.31 88.04 -65.03
N GLN A 274 -76.33 87.59 -64.27
CA GLN A 274 -77.72 88.04 -64.47
C GLN A 274 -77.88 89.56 -64.32
N LEU A 275 -77.23 90.17 -63.32
CA LEU A 275 -77.29 91.62 -63.10
C LEU A 275 -76.57 92.40 -64.21
N LYS A 276 -75.44 91.91 -64.71
CA LYS A 276 -74.75 92.47 -65.89
C LYS A 276 -75.64 92.44 -67.13
N SER A 277 -76.22 91.28 -67.46
CA SER A 277 -77.11 91.15 -68.64
C SER A 277 -78.36 92.05 -68.53
N ASN A 278 -78.92 92.17 -67.32
CA ASN A 278 -80.01 93.12 -67.06
C ASN A 278 -79.56 94.58 -67.25
N LEU A 279 -78.36 94.96 -66.77
CA LEU A 279 -77.80 96.30 -66.97
C LEU A 279 -77.60 96.60 -68.46
N GLU A 280 -76.96 95.69 -69.19
CA GLU A 280 -76.69 95.80 -70.64
C GLU A 280 -77.99 95.96 -71.45
N SER A 281 -79.05 95.21 -71.09
CA SER A 281 -80.38 95.38 -71.71
C SER A 281 -81.02 96.75 -71.40
N LYS A 282 -80.75 97.33 -70.23
CA LYS A 282 -81.24 98.67 -69.85
C LYS A 282 -80.45 99.77 -70.54
N GLU A 283 -79.15 99.61 -70.69
CA GLU A 283 -78.28 100.50 -71.45
C GLU A 283 -78.70 100.51 -72.93
N LEU A 284 -79.00 99.36 -73.52
CA LEU A 284 -79.52 99.26 -74.89
C LEU A 284 -80.83 100.05 -75.05
N VAL A 285 -81.84 99.81 -74.22
CA VAL A 285 -83.14 100.51 -74.25
C VAL A 285 -82.97 102.02 -74.01
N CYS A 286 -82.03 102.43 -73.16
CA CYS A 286 -81.68 103.84 -72.99
C CYS A 286 -81.03 104.44 -74.25
N SER A 287 -80.13 103.71 -74.92
CA SER A 287 -79.48 104.16 -76.16
C SER A 287 -80.49 104.34 -77.32
N GLU A 288 -81.42 103.40 -77.49
CA GLU A 288 -82.51 103.50 -78.48
C GLU A 288 -83.38 104.73 -78.22
N LYS A 289 -83.65 105.03 -76.95
CA LYS A 289 -84.47 106.19 -76.55
C LYS A 289 -83.73 107.52 -76.71
N ILE A 290 -82.40 107.55 -76.53
CA ILE A 290 -81.57 108.71 -76.84
C ILE A 290 -81.59 108.98 -78.36
N ALA A 291 -81.34 107.95 -79.19
CA ALA A 291 -81.36 108.08 -80.64
C ALA A 291 -82.72 108.57 -81.19
N ALA A 292 -83.84 108.12 -80.59
CA ALA A 292 -85.18 108.62 -80.93
C ALA A 292 -85.36 110.11 -80.60
N LEU A 293 -84.87 110.56 -79.44
CA LEU A 293 -84.93 111.98 -79.03
C LEU A 293 -84.03 112.88 -79.87
N GLU A 294 -82.86 112.38 -80.30
CA GLU A 294 -81.97 113.08 -81.23
C GLU A 294 -82.63 113.31 -82.59
N LEU A 295 -83.33 112.29 -83.12
CA LEU A 295 -84.09 112.38 -84.38
C LEU A 295 -85.20 113.43 -84.32
N ASP A 296 -85.98 113.45 -83.23
CA ASP A 296 -87.02 114.45 -82.99
C ASP A 296 -86.44 115.87 -82.93
N ASN A 297 -85.29 116.04 -82.28
CA ASN A 297 -84.60 117.34 -82.17
C ASN A 297 -84.19 117.88 -83.55
N VAL A 298 -83.62 117.03 -84.41
CA VAL A 298 -83.29 117.40 -85.81
C VAL A 298 -84.54 117.81 -86.58
N SER A 299 -85.67 117.14 -86.37
CA SER A 299 -86.94 117.51 -87.01
C SER A 299 -87.45 118.90 -86.59
N LEU A 300 -87.30 119.25 -85.31
CA LEU A 300 -87.68 120.55 -84.75
C LEU A 300 -86.77 121.67 -85.26
N GLN A 301 -85.46 121.42 -85.36
CA GLN A 301 -84.48 122.36 -85.87
C GLN A 301 -84.74 122.72 -87.34
N ASN A 302 -85.11 121.74 -88.16
CA ASN A 302 -85.53 121.97 -89.55
C ASN A 302 -86.82 122.82 -89.65
N ARG A 303 -87.80 122.61 -88.75
CA ARG A 303 -89.01 123.45 -88.70
C ARG A 303 -88.73 124.89 -88.25
N LEU A 304 -87.75 125.09 -87.36
CA LEU A 304 -87.31 126.42 -86.93
C LEU A 304 -86.71 127.21 -88.10
N ASN A 305 -85.75 126.61 -88.83
CA ASN A 305 -85.14 127.23 -90.02
C ASN A 305 -86.19 127.64 -91.06
N GLN A 306 -87.21 126.80 -91.29
CA GLN A 306 -88.27 127.10 -92.26
C GLN A 306 -89.10 128.33 -91.87
N ASN A 307 -89.47 128.45 -90.58
CA ASN A 307 -90.20 129.61 -90.07
C ASN A 307 -89.38 130.91 -90.16
N GLU A 308 -88.07 130.82 -90.00
CA GLU A 308 -87.16 131.98 -90.04
C GLU A 308 -87.07 132.59 -91.46
N ILE A 309 -87.06 131.74 -92.49
CA ILE A 309 -87.13 132.13 -93.92
C ILE A 309 -88.44 132.87 -94.22
N ASP A 310 -89.58 132.36 -93.73
CA ASP A 310 -90.90 132.98 -93.96
C ASP A 310 -91.02 134.35 -93.28
N LEU A 311 -90.43 134.53 -92.10
CA LEU A 311 -90.36 135.81 -91.40
C LEU A 311 -89.56 136.85 -92.21
N GLN A 312 -88.48 136.42 -92.85
CA GLN A 312 -87.61 137.27 -93.67
C GLN A 312 -88.31 137.73 -94.97
N ASN A 313 -89.13 136.87 -95.58
CA ASN A 313 -89.94 137.20 -96.76
C ASN A 313 -91.05 138.21 -96.45
N ASN A 314 -91.67 138.13 -95.27
CA ASN A 314 -92.70 139.08 -94.85
C ASN A 314 -92.14 140.49 -94.56
N LYS A 315 -90.91 140.62 -94.06
CA LYS A 315 -90.24 141.93 -93.92
C LYS A 315 -90.10 142.66 -95.25
N LYS A 316 -89.63 141.98 -96.30
CA LYS A 316 -89.41 142.60 -97.64
C LYS A 316 -90.67 143.22 -98.24
N LYS A 317 -91.84 142.61 -98.04
CA LYS A 317 -93.13 143.16 -98.51
C LYS A 317 -93.55 144.44 -97.78
N PHE A 318 -93.09 144.63 -96.54
CA PHE A 318 -93.48 145.77 -95.71
C PHE A 318 -92.74 147.06 -96.11
N ASP A 319 -91.46 146.94 -96.47
CA ASP A 319 -90.64 148.08 -96.93
C ASP A 319 -91.11 148.65 -98.27
N GLU A 320 -91.64 147.80 -99.16
CA GLU A 320 -92.14 148.19 -100.48
C GLU A 320 -93.40 149.09 -100.40
N TYR A 321 -94.28 148.84 -99.42
CA TYR A 321 -95.43 149.71 -99.13
C TYR A 321 -95.00 151.07 -98.57
N ARG A 322 -93.95 151.10 -97.75
CA ARG A 322 -93.42 152.32 -97.12
C ARG A 322 -92.90 153.32 -98.15
N SER A 323 -92.33 152.83 -99.25
CA SER A 323 -91.74 153.64 -100.32
C SER A 323 -92.78 154.43 -101.15
N LYS A 324 -94.00 153.92 -101.31
CA LYS A 324 -95.06 154.58 -102.12
C LYS A 324 -95.70 155.80 -101.46
N VAL A 325 -95.66 155.90 -100.13
CA VAL A 325 -96.34 156.97 -99.37
C VAL A 325 -95.47 158.25 -99.26
N SER A 326 -94.17 158.17 -99.55
CA SER A 326 -93.22 159.26 -99.27
C SER A 326 -93.19 160.42 -100.29
N ASN A 327 -93.87 160.32 -101.44
CA ASN A 327 -93.54 161.14 -102.62
C ASN A 327 -94.47 162.33 -102.94
N VAL A 328 -95.46 162.68 -102.11
CA VAL A 328 -96.51 163.67 -102.49
C VAL A 328 -96.61 164.93 -101.60
N LEU A 329 -95.87 165.06 -100.49
CA LEU A 329 -95.98 166.24 -99.61
C LEU A 329 -94.66 166.78 -99.04
N LYS A 330 -94.04 167.78 -99.73
CA LYS A 330 -93.53 169.06 -99.15
C LYS A 330 -92.73 169.96 -100.11
N ALA A 331 -93.34 171.08 -100.53
CA ALA A 331 -92.79 172.41 -100.90
C ALA A 331 -94.03 173.30 -101.21
N ASN A 332 -94.30 174.48 -100.67
CA ASN A 332 -93.55 175.66 -100.21
C ASN A 332 -94.17 176.21 -98.88
N GLN A 333 -93.60 177.14 -98.10
CA GLN A 333 -92.21 177.40 -97.66
C GLN A 333 -92.27 178.42 -96.48
N ILE A 334 -91.15 178.58 -95.75
CA ILE A 334 -90.81 179.60 -94.71
C ILE A 334 -90.80 179.10 -93.24
N ASN A 335 -89.57 179.06 -92.70
CA ASN A 335 -89.15 179.13 -91.29
C ASN A 335 -89.62 178.03 -90.30
N ASN A 336 -89.07 176.82 -90.44
CA ASN A 336 -87.98 176.32 -89.57
C ASN A 336 -87.56 174.90 -90.05
N CYS A 337 -86.99 174.79 -91.25
CA CYS A 337 -86.89 173.51 -91.99
C CYS A 337 -85.68 173.44 -92.93
N ASP A 338 -84.60 172.78 -92.50
CA ASP A 338 -83.53 172.19 -93.34
C ASP A 338 -82.95 171.02 -92.52
N PHE A 339 -82.90 169.75 -92.94
CA PHE A 339 -82.80 169.13 -94.27
C PHE A 339 -81.48 169.42 -95.01
N ASN A 340 -80.35 168.94 -94.47
CA ASN A 340 -79.81 167.70 -95.04
C ASN A 340 -78.63 167.06 -94.29
N ARG A 341 -78.47 165.77 -94.61
CA ARG A 341 -77.23 164.99 -94.67
C ARG A 341 -75.90 165.77 -94.52
N THR A 342 -75.20 165.46 -93.45
CA THR A 342 -73.78 165.05 -93.45
C THR A 342 -73.67 163.91 -92.41
N LEU A 343 -72.92 162.84 -92.65
CA LEU A 343 -71.47 162.78 -92.39
C LEU A 343 -71.12 163.45 -91.04
N GLU A 344 -70.33 162.90 -90.13
CA GLU A 344 -69.60 161.64 -90.05
C GLU A 344 -68.87 161.75 -88.70
N SER A 345 -68.90 160.72 -87.85
CA SER A 345 -67.87 160.38 -86.87
C SER A 345 -68.42 159.14 -86.16
N LEU A 346 -68.23 157.91 -86.66
CA LEU A 346 -66.95 157.26 -86.97
C LEU A 346 -65.95 157.38 -85.80
N ASN A 347 -65.41 156.22 -85.42
CA ASN A 347 -64.38 155.97 -84.40
C ASN A 347 -64.79 156.24 -82.94
N SER A 348 -64.98 155.24 -82.07
CA SER A 348 -64.01 154.14 -81.88
C SER A 348 -64.56 152.93 -81.11
N LYS A 349 -63.93 151.78 -81.39
CA LYS A 349 -63.90 150.49 -80.68
C LYS A 349 -65.08 149.53 -80.92
N ILE A 350 -64.90 148.41 -81.64
CA ILE A 350 -64.02 147.23 -81.41
C ILE A 350 -64.61 146.32 -80.33
N ASP A 351 -64.75 145.00 -80.48
CA ASP A 351 -64.78 144.08 -81.64
C ASP A 351 -65.36 142.72 -81.15
N ASN A 352 -65.75 141.85 -82.08
CA ASN A 352 -65.73 140.36 -82.11
C ASN A 352 -65.49 139.59 -80.77
N LEU A 353 -66.31 138.60 -80.40
CA LEU A 353 -66.49 137.27 -81.03
C LEU A 353 -65.21 136.40 -81.08
N GLU A 354 -65.41 135.10 -80.87
CA GLU A 354 -64.41 133.99 -80.93
C GLU A 354 -63.37 134.05 -79.77
N ASP A 355 -63.24 133.04 -78.90
CA ASP A 355 -62.99 131.64 -79.25
C ASP A 355 -63.45 130.57 -78.23
N GLU A 356 -63.38 129.34 -78.73
CA GLU A 356 -63.91 128.07 -78.24
C GLU A 356 -63.42 127.55 -76.86
N ASN A 357 -64.36 126.86 -76.21
CA ASN A 357 -64.21 125.64 -75.41
C ASN A 357 -62.79 125.13 -75.11
N SER A 358 -62.39 125.11 -73.83
CA SER A 358 -61.11 124.54 -73.38
C SER A 358 -61.24 123.68 -72.11
N SER A 359 -60.52 122.55 -72.14
CA SER A 359 -60.05 121.74 -70.99
C SER A 359 -60.98 120.69 -70.33
N PHE A 360 -61.01 119.49 -70.93
CA PHE A 360 -60.90 118.24 -70.17
C PHE A 360 -59.42 117.96 -69.83
N GLN A 361 -59.04 117.96 -68.55
CA GLN A 361 -57.77 117.48 -67.93
C GLN A 361 -57.89 117.75 -66.41
N SER A 362 -57.33 117.01 -65.44
CA SER A 362 -56.61 115.73 -65.33
C SER A 362 -56.70 115.31 -63.83
N ASN A 363 -56.44 114.09 -63.33
CA ASN A 363 -55.45 113.07 -63.66
C ASN A 363 -55.91 111.66 -63.22
N VAL A 364 -55.34 110.63 -63.86
CA VAL A 364 -55.40 109.21 -63.46
C VAL A 364 -53.97 108.68 -63.34
N SER A 365 -53.69 107.81 -62.35
CA SER A 365 -52.60 106.81 -62.33
C SER A 365 -52.77 105.89 -61.10
N SER A 366 -52.49 104.58 -61.11
CA SER A 366 -52.16 103.65 -62.21
C SER A 366 -52.09 102.18 -61.73
N LEU A 367 -52.60 101.25 -62.56
CA LEU A 367 -52.22 99.82 -62.75
C LEU A 367 -52.19 98.78 -61.58
N GLU A 368 -53.06 97.76 -61.73
CA GLU A 368 -52.75 96.32 -61.93
C GLU A 368 -51.39 95.72 -61.48
N LYS A 369 -51.36 94.57 -60.76
CA LYS A 369 -51.51 93.18 -61.29
C LYS A 369 -51.33 92.03 -60.26
N ASN A 370 -52.01 90.91 -60.55
CA ASN A 370 -51.93 89.48 -60.16
C ASN A 370 -50.73 88.98 -59.30
N PHE A 371 -50.81 88.02 -58.36
CA PHE A 371 -51.59 86.77 -58.13
C PHE A 371 -50.96 85.47 -58.71
N LEU A 372 -50.70 84.51 -57.79
CA LEU A 372 -50.39 83.07 -57.90
C LEU A 372 -48.96 82.50 -58.09
N GLU A 373 -48.81 81.31 -57.45
CA GLU A 373 -47.98 80.12 -57.77
C GLU A 373 -46.61 79.96 -57.05
N THR A 374 -46.15 78.81 -56.53
CA THR A 374 -46.66 77.56 -55.93
C THR A 374 -45.42 76.73 -55.49
N ILE A 375 -45.47 76.09 -54.33
CA ILE A 375 -44.75 74.88 -53.85
C ILE A 375 -43.55 74.36 -54.70
N LEU A 376 -42.34 74.32 -54.11
CA LEU A 376 -41.41 73.15 -54.03
C LEU A 376 -40.00 73.54 -53.56
N SER A 377 -39.54 73.00 -52.42
CA SER A 377 -38.15 72.55 -52.14
C SER A 377 -38.05 72.00 -50.72
N ASN A 378 -37.24 70.95 -50.51
CA ASN A 378 -37.34 70.06 -49.35
C ASN A 378 -35.95 69.77 -48.71
N THR A 379 -35.96 69.25 -47.48
CA THR A 379 -34.89 68.53 -46.75
C THR A 379 -33.78 69.28 -45.96
N ASN A 380 -33.33 68.59 -44.88
CA ASN A 380 -32.07 68.72 -44.11
C ASN A 380 -32.01 69.61 -42.86
N ASP A 381 -32.83 69.27 -41.86
CA ASP A 381 -32.47 68.49 -40.64
C ASP A 381 -31.18 68.78 -39.80
N LEU A 382 -31.35 68.60 -38.47
CA LEU A 382 -30.40 68.44 -37.34
C LEU A 382 -29.33 69.51 -37.04
N GLY A 383 -29.35 70.01 -35.79
CA GLY A 383 -28.27 70.80 -35.17
C GLY A 383 -27.37 69.99 -34.22
N PRO A 384 -26.36 70.61 -33.57
CA PRO A 384 -25.46 69.90 -32.66
C PRO A 384 -25.41 70.44 -31.22
N SER A 385 -25.55 69.53 -30.24
CA SER A 385 -24.96 69.69 -28.91
C SER A 385 -23.43 69.52 -28.96
N LYS A 386 -22.70 70.14 -28.02
CA LYS A 386 -21.28 69.84 -27.78
C LYS A 386 -21.05 69.47 -26.31
N SER A 387 -20.70 68.21 -26.09
CA SER A 387 -20.06 67.71 -24.88
C SER A 387 -18.52 67.81 -25.01
N SER A 388 -17.83 67.73 -23.87
CA SER A 388 -16.37 67.88 -23.76
C SER A 388 -15.68 66.54 -23.47
N SER A 389 -14.36 66.48 -23.74
CA SER A 389 -13.31 65.70 -23.04
C SER A 389 -13.59 64.22 -22.65
N THR A 390 -12.74 63.23 -22.90
CA THR A 390 -11.26 63.24 -22.92
C THR A 390 -10.77 61.93 -23.55
N ILE A 391 -9.68 61.94 -24.33
CA ILE A 391 -9.00 60.71 -24.76
C ILE A 391 -7.49 60.87 -24.53
N ASN A 392 -6.94 60.08 -23.59
CA ASN A 392 -5.53 59.69 -23.46
C ASN A 392 -5.41 58.80 -22.20
N GLY A 393 -5.16 57.48 -22.36
CA GLY A 393 -4.94 56.60 -21.19
C GLY A 393 -5.28 55.11 -21.30
N PHE A 394 -5.20 54.47 -22.48
CA PHE A 394 -5.59 53.04 -22.64
C PHE A 394 -4.47 52.09 -23.14
N GLY A 395 -3.22 52.55 -23.18
CA GLY A 395 -2.10 51.77 -23.76
C GLY A 395 -1.17 51.05 -22.78
N GLY A 396 -1.12 51.47 -21.50
CA GLY A 396 -0.14 50.93 -20.53
C GLY A 396 -0.60 49.67 -19.81
N LEU A 397 -1.77 49.72 -19.16
CA LEU A 397 -2.27 48.64 -18.30
C LEU A 397 -2.48 47.30 -19.00
N THR A 398 -2.64 47.27 -20.32
CA THR A 398 -2.79 46.02 -21.08
C THR A 398 -1.45 45.32 -21.31
N VAL A 399 -0.35 46.07 -21.49
CA VAL A 399 0.99 45.51 -21.72
C VAL A 399 1.58 44.98 -20.41
N ASP A 400 1.41 45.72 -19.31
CA ASP A 400 1.87 45.29 -17.99
C ASP A 400 1.13 44.02 -17.52
N ASN A 401 -0.20 43.97 -17.70
CA ASN A 401 -0.99 42.76 -17.41
C ASN A 401 -0.59 41.56 -18.29
N LEU A 402 -0.31 41.78 -19.58
CA LEU A 402 0.17 40.71 -20.47
C LEU A 402 1.55 40.21 -20.06
N THR A 403 2.43 41.09 -19.58
CA THR A 403 3.78 40.75 -19.13
C THR A 403 3.72 39.94 -17.82
N HIS A 404 2.89 40.35 -16.85
CA HIS A 404 2.65 39.59 -15.63
C HIS A 404 2.04 38.20 -15.92
N LEU A 405 1.06 38.12 -16.83
CA LEU A 405 0.49 36.83 -17.27
C LEU A 405 1.53 35.93 -17.94
N LEU A 406 2.50 36.51 -18.66
CA LEU A 406 3.59 35.76 -19.28
C LEU A 406 4.54 35.22 -18.22
N GLU A 407 4.95 36.03 -17.24
CA GLU A 407 5.81 35.65 -16.12
C GLU A 407 5.15 34.58 -15.22
N GLU A 408 3.85 34.71 -14.96
CA GLU A 408 3.04 33.69 -14.27
C GLU A 408 2.94 32.39 -15.09
N SER A 409 2.86 32.47 -16.41
CA SER A 409 2.89 31.29 -17.28
C SER A 409 4.27 30.62 -17.33
N GLU A 410 5.36 31.40 -17.35
CA GLU A 410 6.74 30.89 -17.40
C GLU A 410 7.14 30.21 -16.09
N THR A 411 6.79 30.83 -14.95
CA THR A 411 6.98 30.23 -13.62
C THR A 411 6.14 28.95 -13.44
N SER A 412 4.90 28.93 -13.92
CA SER A 412 4.04 27.74 -13.93
C SER A 412 4.60 26.61 -14.81
N ILE A 413 5.10 26.93 -16.01
CA ILE A 413 5.76 25.97 -16.91
C ILE A 413 7.05 25.40 -16.28
N SER A 414 7.85 26.25 -15.63
CA SER A 414 9.05 25.82 -14.91
C SER A 414 8.70 24.83 -13.78
N LEU A 415 7.70 25.15 -12.96
CA LEU A 415 7.20 24.27 -11.90
C LEU A 415 6.67 22.94 -12.44
N LEU A 416 5.86 22.96 -13.52
CA LEU A 416 5.36 21.75 -14.16
C LEU A 416 6.49 20.89 -14.77
N THR A 417 7.58 21.53 -15.22
CA THR A 417 8.76 20.84 -15.75
C THR A 417 9.57 20.17 -14.63
N GLU A 418 9.76 20.87 -13.50
CA GLU A 418 10.36 20.31 -12.27
C GLU A 418 9.54 19.12 -11.75
N GLN A 419 8.21 19.26 -11.65
CA GLN A 419 7.31 18.17 -11.25
C GLN A 419 7.41 16.97 -12.20
N ASN A 420 7.43 17.19 -13.52
CA ASN A 420 7.62 16.12 -14.51
C ASN A 420 9.00 15.43 -14.35
N ARG A 421 10.05 16.18 -14.01
CA ARG A 421 11.39 15.62 -13.74
C ARG A 421 11.38 14.74 -12.50
N MET A 422 10.78 15.22 -11.41
CA MET A 422 10.65 14.50 -10.14
C MET A 422 9.80 13.23 -10.30
N LEU A 423 8.66 13.30 -10.99
CA LEU A 423 7.81 12.14 -11.30
C LEU A 423 8.54 11.08 -12.14
N LYS A 424 9.33 11.50 -13.14
CA LYS A 424 10.13 10.57 -13.95
C LYS A 424 11.21 9.85 -13.14
N GLU A 425 11.87 10.54 -12.21
CA GLU A 425 12.86 9.88 -11.35
C GLU A 425 12.20 9.00 -10.27
N GLU A 426 11.03 9.38 -9.75
CA GLU A 426 10.24 8.52 -8.86
C GLU A 426 9.79 7.24 -9.57
N ILE A 427 9.30 7.34 -10.81
CA ILE A 427 8.95 6.17 -11.63
C ILE A 427 10.17 5.26 -11.83
N ARG A 428 11.37 5.80 -12.09
CA ARG A 428 12.61 5.00 -12.18
C ARG A 428 13.00 4.37 -10.85
N ARG A 429 12.83 5.08 -9.74
CA ARG A 429 13.08 4.58 -8.38
C ARG A 429 12.15 3.42 -8.04
N LEU A 430 10.86 3.56 -8.36
CA LEU A 430 9.85 2.53 -8.15
C LEU A 430 10.10 1.29 -9.01
N HIS A 431 10.45 1.43 -10.30
CA HIS A 431 10.85 0.29 -11.13
C HIS A 431 12.05 -0.46 -10.52
N ARG A 432 13.15 0.25 -10.18
CA ARG A 432 14.31 -0.37 -9.51
C ARG A 432 13.95 -1.06 -8.18
N ASN A 433 12.89 -0.61 -7.50
CA ASN A 433 12.42 -1.22 -6.26
C ASN A 433 11.54 -2.45 -6.51
N ILE A 434 10.71 -2.43 -7.56
CA ILE A 434 9.95 -3.58 -8.06
C ILE A 434 10.91 -4.68 -8.52
N ASP A 435 11.95 -4.33 -9.29
CA ASP A 435 12.99 -5.28 -9.73
C ASP A 435 13.69 -5.94 -8.52
N ARG A 436 13.98 -5.16 -7.47
CA ARG A 436 14.55 -5.68 -6.21
C ARG A 436 13.59 -6.59 -5.44
N LEU A 437 12.31 -6.25 -5.41
CA LEU A 437 11.28 -7.07 -4.77
C LEU A 437 11.05 -8.38 -5.53
N ASP A 438 11.05 -8.35 -6.87
CA ASP A 438 10.97 -9.56 -7.68
C ASP A 438 12.21 -10.45 -7.47
N ILE A 439 13.42 -9.88 -7.48
CA ILE A 439 14.65 -10.62 -7.12
C ILE A 439 14.56 -11.19 -5.69
N ALA A 440 14.04 -10.44 -4.71
CA ALA A 440 13.89 -10.91 -3.33
C ALA A 440 12.87 -12.07 -3.22
N ASN A 441 11.72 -11.95 -3.87
CA ASN A 441 10.69 -13.00 -3.94
C ASN A 441 11.23 -14.26 -4.63
N ASN A 442 11.99 -14.09 -5.73
CA ASN A 442 12.64 -15.19 -6.44
C ASN A 442 13.73 -15.86 -5.59
N LEU A 443 14.48 -15.09 -4.77
CA LEU A 443 15.44 -15.64 -3.79
C LEU A 443 14.74 -16.39 -2.64
N GLU A 444 13.59 -15.91 -2.17
CA GLU A 444 12.78 -16.61 -1.16
C GLU A 444 12.17 -17.90 -1.72
N TYR A 445 11.66 -17.87 -2.95
CA TYR A 445 11.20 -19.06 -3.67
C TYR A 445 12.33 -20.08 -3.86
N LEU A 446 13.51 -19.63 -4.29
CA LEU A 446 14.72 -20.44 -4.41
C LEU A 446 15.14 -21.05 -3.06
N LYS A 447 15.15 -20.27 -1.97
CA LYS A 447 15.41 -20.75 -0.60
C LYS A 447 14.45 -21.86 -0.20
N ASN A 448 13.16 -21.70 -0.48
CA ASN A 448 12.13 -22.70 -0.18
C ASN A 448 12.30 -23.98 -1.02
N ILE A 449 12.74 -23.87 -2.27
CA ILE A 449 13.07 -25.02 -3.14
C ILE A 449 14.33 -25.74 -2.65
N LEU A 450 15.41 -25.01 -2.32
CA LEU A 450 16.63 -25.60 -1.76
C LEU A 450 16.34 -26.31 -0.43
N LEU A 451 15.52 -25.72 0.43
CA LEU A 451 15.11 -26.34 1.69
C LEU A 451 14.31 -27.64 1.45
N LYS A 452 13.39 -27.66 0.47
CA LYS A 452 12.70 -28.88 0.03
C LYS A 452 13.66 -29.93 -0.53
N PHE A 453 14.60 -29.52 -1.39
CA PHE A 453 15.60 -30.42 -1.99
C PHE A 453 16.52 -31.09 -0.95
N LEU A 454 16.85 -30.37 0.13
CA LEU A 454 17.64 -30.89 1.24
C LEU A 454 16.84 -31.78 2.20
N THR A 455 15.55 -31.50 2.42
CA THR A 455 14.71 -32.21 3.41
C THR A 455 13.98 -33.43 2.86
N ILE A 456 13.63 -33.44 1.57
CA ILE A 456 12.94 -34.56 0.92
C ILE A 456 13.90 -35.75 0.74
N LYS A 457 13.42 -36.97 1.03
CA LYS A 457 14.18 -38.22 0.92
C LYS A 457 13.85 -39.06 -0.32
N ARG A 458 12.81 -38.70 -1.08
CA ARG A 458 12.40 -39.40 -2.30
C ARG A 458 13.20 -38.93 -3.51
N HIS A 459 13.59 -39.89 -4.36
CA HIS A 459 14.39 -39.65 -5.56
C HIS A 459 13.62 -38.81 -6.60
N ASP A 460 12.42 -39.25 -6.97
CA ASP A 460 11.61 -38.67 -8.05
C ASP A 460 11.24 -37.20 -7.79
N GLU A 461 10.94 -36.87 -6.53
CA GLU A 461 10.65 -35.50 -6.10
C GLU A 461 11.91 -34.61 -6.15
N LYS A 462 13.11 -35.17 -5.96
CA LYS A 462 14.38 -34.43 -6.14
C LYS A 462 14.69 -34.15 -7.60
N GLU A 463 14.47 -35.09 -8.52
CA GLU A 463 14.68 -34.85 -9.96
C GLU A 463 13.77 -33.72 -10.47
N GLN A 464 12.50 -33.70 -10.05
CA GLN A 464 11.58 -32.61 -10.38
C GLN A 464 12.09 -31.26 -9.83
N LEU A 465 12.61 -31.23 -8.60
CA LEU A 465 13.21 -30.03 -8.01
C LEU A 465 14.50 -29.58 -8.73
N ILE A 466 15.29 -30.49 -9.32
CA ILE A 466 16.42 -30.12 -10.18
C ILE A 466 15.92 -29.38 -11.42
N GLY A 467 14.87 -29.85 -12.10
CA GLY A 467 14.30 -29.14 -13.25
C GLY A 467 13.85 -27.70 -12.90
N VAL A 468 13.27 -27.54 -11.71
CA VAL A 468 12.88 -26.22 -11.17
C VAL A 468 14.11 -25.36 -10.83
N LEU A 469 15.13 -25.91 -10.16
CA LEU A 469 16.40 -25.23 -9.87
C LEU A 469 17.13 -24.80 -11.15
N THR A 470 17.22 -25.67 -12.15
CA THR A 470 17.79 -25.36 -13.48
C THR A 470 17.09 -24.17 -14.12
N THR A 471 15.76 -24.07 -13.98
CA THR A 471 14.97 -22.97 -14.56
C THR A 471 15.21 -21.64 -13.83
N ILE A 472 15.27 -21.65 -12.48
CA ILE A 472 15.42 -20.43 -11.66
C ILE A 472 16.85 -19.90 -11.70
N LEU A 473 17.84 -20.78 -11.53
CA LEU A 473 19.26 -20.41 -11.49
C LEU A 473 19.89 -20.34 -12.89
N LYS A 474 19.16 -20.74 -13.94
CA LYS A 474 19.67 -20.89 -15.33
C LYS A 474 20.92 -21.77 -15.39
N LEU A 475 20.90 -22.88 -14.66
CA LEU A 475 22.03 -23.82 -14.58
C LEU A 475 22.36 -24.36 -15.97
N THR A 476 23.64 -24.47 -16.26
CA THR A 476 24.15 -25.18 -17.43
C THR A 476 23.84 -26.68 -17.33
N SER A 477 23.95 -27.39 -18.44
CA SER A 477 23.75 -28.85 -18.48
C SER A 477 24.74 -29.61 -17.60
N GLU A 478 25.95 -29.05 -17.41
CA GLU A 478 27.04 -29.60 -16.61
C GLU A 478 26.78 -29.40 -15.11
N GLU A 479 26.43 -28.19 -14.66
CA GLU A 479 26.00 -27.94 -13.27
C GLU A 479 24.76 -28.76 -12.90
N SER A 480 23.81 -28.89 -13.83
CA SER A 480 22.61 -29.73 -13.64
C SER A 480 22.94 -31.23 -13.54
N ALA A 481 24.08 -31.68 -14.07
CA ALA A 481 24.56 -33.06 -13.90
C ALA A 481 25.13 -33.28 -12.49
N VAL A 482 25.88 -32.32 -11.94
CA VAL A 482 26.37 -32.36 -10.55
C VAL A 482 25.22 -32.51 -9.55
N PHE A 483 24.13 -31.75 -9.71
CA PHE A 483 22.96 -31.90 -8.83
C PHE A 483 22.30 -33.29 -8.91
N ARG A 484 22.34 -33.96 -10.08
CA ARG A 484 21.85 -35.34 -10.25
C ARG A 484 22.78 -36.36 -9.60
N GLU A 485 24.10 -36.18 -9.70
CA GLU A 485 25.10 -37.04 -9.03
C GLU A 485 24.97 -36.99 -7.49
N PHE A 486 24.52 -35.86 -6.94
CA PHE A 486 24.20 -35.73 -5.51
C PHE A 486 22.82 -36.26 -5.08
N ILE A 487 21.98 -36.78 -5.99
CA ILE A 487 20.82 -37.58 -5.59
C ILE A 487 21.34 -38.98 -5.23
N PRO A 488 21.17 -39.44 -3.97
CA PRO A 488 21.75 -40.71 -3.55
C PRO A 488 20.98 -41.88 -4.18
N ASP A 489 21.59 -42.49 -5.18
CA ASP A 489 21.26 -43.85 -5.60
C ASP A 489 21.30 -44.79 -4.38
N ASN A 490 20.33 -45.70 -4.35
CA ASN A 490 20.07 -46.67 -3.28
C ASN A 490 21.34 -47.25 -2.62
N LEU A 491 21.49 -47.01 -1.30
CA LEU A 491 22.20 -47.86 -0.34
C LEU A 491 23.46 -48.62 -0.85
N ASN A 492 24.64 -47.98 -0.81
CA ASN A 492 25.93 -48.58 -0.32
C ASN A 492 27.24 -47.87 -0.77
N LYS A 493 27.27 -46.55 -1.02
CA LYS A 493 28.56 -45.84 -1.17
C LYS A 493 28.73 -44.63 -0.25
N SER A 494 29.55 -44.88 0.77
CA SER A 494 30.51 -43.96 1.38
C SER A 494 29.99 -42.74 2.16
N ALA A 495 30.11 -42.82 3.48
CA ALA A 495 29.94 -41.70 4.40
C ALA A 495 31.05 -40.61 4.32
N ASN A 496 31.89 -40.61 3.27
CA ASN A 496 33.05 -39.71 3.14
C ASN A 496 32.83 -38.46 2.25
N SER A 497 31.64 -38.26 1.68
CA SER A 497 31.37 -37.14 0.75
C SER A 497 31.22 -35.75 1.41
N TRP A 498 31.47 -35.63 2.72
CA TRP A 498 31.47 -34.34 3.42
C TRP A 498 32.81 -33.59 3.35
N ASN A 499 33.86 -34.23 2.83
CA ASN A 499 35.22 -33.65 2.77
C ASN A 499 35.49 -32.74 1.55
N LEU A 500 34.48 -32.43 0.72
CA LEU A 500 34.65 -31.60 -0.48
C LEU A 500 34.28 -30.12 -0.30
N TRP A 501 34.10 -29.67 0.95
CA TRP A 501 33.82 -28.26 1.30
C TRP A 501 35.00 -27.55 1.98
N GLN A 502 36.23 -28.01 1.71
CA GLN A 502 37.42 -27.29 2.14
C GLN A 502 37.69 -26.16 1.16
N TRP A 503 37.33 -24.93 1.54
CA TRP A 503 37.61 -23.72 0.76
C TRP A 503 39.11 -23.55 0.52
N SER A 504 39.46 -23.09 -0.69
CA SER A 504 40.74 -22.45 -1.03
C SER A 504 40.50 -21.03 -1.54
#